data_AF-D9PG04-F1
#
_entry.id   AF-D9PG04-F1
#
_cell.length_a   1.000
_cell.length_b   1.000
_cell.length_c   1.000
_cell.angle_alpha   90.00
_cell.angle_beta   90.00
_cell.angle_gamma   90.00
#
_symmetry.space_group_name_H-M   'P 1'
#
loop_
_entity.id
_entity.type
_entity.pdbx_description
1 polymer ?
#
loop_
_entity_poly.entity_id
_entity_poly.type
_entity_poly.pdbx_seq_one_letter_code
_entity_poly.pdbx_strand_id
1 'polypeptide(L)' 'MLPAGLPRIAVEAGVTEGWWKFGCAAVIGIDTYGESAPAPALFEHFHFTVDNVVATVRKVLSRK' A
#
# COMPACT_ATOMS: atom_id res chain seq x y z
N MET A 1 6.64 -17.60 -5.80
CA MET A 1 6.10 -16.47 -6.60
C MET A 1 4.58 -16.58 -6.61
N LEU A 2 3.84 -15.47 -6.57
CA LEU A 2 2.38 -15.49 -6.66
C LEU A 2 1.92 -15.87 -8.08
N PRO A 3 0.73 -16.50 -8.24
CA PRO A 3 0.22 -16.90 -9.55
C PRO A 3 0.08 -15.73 -10.53
N ALA A 4 0.30 -16.01 -11.82
CA ALA A 4 0.03 -15.06 -12.88
C ALA A 4 -1.48 -14.72 -12.93
N GLY A 5 -1.81 -13.46 -13.21
CA GLY A 5 -3.21 -12.99 -13.29
C GLY A 5 -3.87 -12.66 -11.95
N LEU A 6 -3.26 -12.98 -10.81
CA LEU A 6 -3.75 -12.53 -9.50
C LEU A 6 -3.26 -11.10 -9.23
N PRO A 7 -4.17 -10.14 -8.93
CA PRO A 7 -3.75 -8.80 -8.58
C PRO A 7 -2.94 -8.81 -7.28
N ARG A 8 -1.85 -8.06 -7.27
CA ARG A 8 -0.90 -7.96 -6.16
C ARG A 8 -0.97 -6.58 -5.53
N ILE A 9 -0.96 -6.52 -4.21
CA ILE A 9 -0.95 -5.25 -3.48
C ILE A 9 0.21 -5.31 -2.50
N ALA A 10 1.15 -4.38 -2.61
CA ALA A 10 2.26 -4.24 -1.67
C ALA A 10 1.88 -3.26 -0.56
N VAL A 11 2.31 -3.55 0.68
CA VAL A 11 2.11 -2.70 1.85
C VAL A 11 3.44 -2.65 2.60
N GLU A 12 4.07 -1.49 2.61
CA GLU A 12 5.36 -1.27 3.28
C GLU A 12 5.46 0.19 3.72
N ALA A 13 5.89 0.48 4.95
CA ALA A 13 6.14 1.86 5.40
C ALA A 13 7.46 2.41 4.82
N GLY A 14 7.53 2.47 3.49
CA GLY A 14 8.68 2.89 2.69
C GLY A 14 8.26 3.32 1.28
N VAL A 15 9.23 3.69 0.45
CA VAL A 15 8.98 4.25 -0.89
C VAL A 15 8.29 3.25 -1.82
N THR A 16 7.35 3.73 -2.65
CA THR A 16 6.52 2.85 -3.47
C THR A 16 7.22 2.36 -4.74
N GLU A 17 8.21 3.11 -5.24
CA GLU A 17 8.78 2.90 -6.59
C GLU A 17 9.31 1.48 -6.81
N GLY A 18 10.01 0.93 -5.81
CA GLY A 18 10.64 -0.39 -5.90
C GLY A 18 9.66 -1.55 -6.02
N TRP A 19 8.39 -1.36 -5.66
CA TRP A 19 7.39 -2.43 -5.63
C TRP A 19 6.75 -2.69 -7.01
N TRP A 20 6.74 -1.71 -7.91
CA TRP A 20 6.11 -1.83 -9.22
C TRP A 20 6.79 -2.90 -10.10
N LYS A 21 8.08 -3.17 -9.91
CA LYS A 21 8.81 -4.26 -10.59
C LYS A 21 8.21 -5.65 -10.34
N PHE A 22 7.43 -5.81 -9.27
CA PHE A 22 6.75 -7.06 -8.95
C PHE A 22 5.34 -7.15 -9.54
N GLY A 23 4.95 -6.25 -10.46
CA GLY A 23 3.63 -6.27 -11.10
C GLY A 23 2.48 -6.06 -10.12
N CYS A 24 2.69 -5.20 -9.11
CA CYS A 24 1.65 -4.79 -8.19
C CYS A 24 0.56 -3.99 -8.92
N ALA A 25 -0.70 -4.29 -8.62
CA ALA A 25 -1.87 -3.53 -9.04
C ALA A 25 -2.09 -2.28 -8.17
N ALA A 26 -1.55 -2.26 -6.95
CA ALA A 26 -1.47 -1.10 -6.08
C ALA A 26 -0.32 -1.25 -5.07
N VAL A 27 0.15 -0.13 -4.52
CA VAL A 27 1.17 -0.08 -3.46
C VAL A 27 0.68 0.91 -2.40
N ILE A 28 0.70 0.50 -1.14
CA ILE A 28 0.47 1.36 0.03
C ILE A 28 1.86 1.59 0.66
N GLY A 29 2.36 2.81 0.51
CA GLY A 29 3.71 3.23 0.88
C GLY A 29 3.78 4.67 1.37
N ILE A 30 5.00 5.14 1.63
CA ILE A 30 5.30 6.53 2.00
C ILE A 30 6.32 7.08 1.00
N ASP A 31 5.89 8.02 0.16
CA ASP A 31 6.74 8.68 -0.84
C ASP A 31 7.21 10.09 -0.39
N THR A 32 7.04 10.38 0.89
CA THR A 32 7.49 11.61 1.55
C THR A 32 8.38 11.28 2.74
N TYR A 33 9.01 12.28 3.34
CA TYR A 33 9.62 12.10 4.66
C TYR A 33 8.55 11.88 5.74
N GLY A 34 9.00 11.37 6.88
CA GLY A 34 8.19 11.20 8.08
C GLY A 34 8.05 12.50 8.87
N GLU A 35 7.32 12.40 9.99
CA GLU A 35 7.08 13.51 10.91
C GLU A 35 7.39 13.07 12.36
N SER A 36 7.58 14.03 13.26
CA SER A 36 7.84 13.75 14.68
C SER A 36 6.53 13.60 15.46
N ALA A 37 6.09 12.35 15.65
CA ALA A 37 4.93 12.02 16.47
C ALA A 37 4.97 10.54 16.93
N PRO A 38 4.11 10.12 17.87
CA PRO A 38 3.96 8.70 18.23
C PRO A 38 3.56 7.84 17.02
N ALA A 39 4.10 6.63 16.93
CA ALA A 39 3.86 5.71 15.80
C ALA A 39 2.38 5.49 15.43
N PRO A 40 1.43 5.33 16.37
CA PRO A 40 0.01 5.17 16.01
C PRO A 40 -0.56 6.39 15.27
N ALA A 41 -0.15 7.61 15.66
CA ALA A 41 -0.57 8.83 14.98
C ALA A 41 0.02 8.92 13.57
N LEU A 42 1.28 8.49 13.40
CA LEU A 42 1.92 8.46 12.08
C LEU A 42 1.29 7.41 11.16
N PHE A 43 0.96 6.21 11.66
CA PHE A 43 0.28 5.21 10.83
C PHE A 43 -1.10 5.68 10.36
N GLU A 44 -1.87 6.36 11.21
CA GLU A 44 -3.14 6.96 10.81
C GLU A 44 -2.93 8.08 9.77
N HIS A 45 -1.96 8.98 10.03
CA HIS A 45 -1.63 10.10 9.15
C HIS A 45 -1.17 9.66 7.75
N PHE A 46 -0.32 8.63 7.68
CA PHE A 46 0.16 8.05 6.43
C PHE A 46 -0.77 6.97 5.86
N HIS A 47 -1.97 6.82 6.41
CA HIS A 47 -3.01 5.89 5.94
C HIS A 47 -2.59 4.41 5.93
N PHE A 48 -1.72 4.01 6.84
CA PHE A 48 -1.41 2.60 7.13
C PHE A 48 -2.46 2.02 8.07
N THR A 49 -3.70 2.02 7.59
CA THR A 49 -4.85 1.54 8.33
C THR A 49 -5.45 0.33 7.63
N VAL A 50 -6.11 -0.53 8.40
CA VAL A 50 -6.84 -1.69 7.86
C VAL A 50 -7.88 -1.22 6.83
N ASP A 51 -8.56 -0.11 7.11
CA ASP A 51 -9.59 0.44 6.23
C ASP A 51 -9.01 0.86 4.87
N ASN A 52 -7.83 1.51 4.84
CA ASN A 52 -7.18 1.88 3.59
C ASN A 52 -6.74 0.63 2.80
N VAL A 53 -6.22 -0.40 3.47
CA VAL A 53 -5.87 -1.68 2.82
C VAL A 53 -7.11 -2.31 2.19
N VAL A 54 -8.21 -2.43 2.94
CA VAL A 54 -9.47 -3.02 2.46
C VAL A 54 -10.04 -2.21 1.29
N ALA A 55 -10.06 -0.89 1.39
CA ALA A 55 -10.52 -0.01 0.31
C ALA A 55 -9.68 -0.17 -0.96
N THR A 56 -8.36 -0.22 -0.82
CA THR A 56 -7.42 -0.44 -1.93
C THR A 56 -7.65 -1.78 -2.61
N VAL A 57 -7.81 -2.87 -1.83
CA VAL A 57 -8.13 -4.20 -2.34
C VAL A 57 -9.45 -4.18 -3.12
N ARG A 58 -10.51 -3.61 -2.54
CA ARG A 58 -11.83 -3.52 -3.20
C ARG A 58 -11.76 -2.75 -4.51
N LYS A 59 -11.04 -1.62 -4.55
CA LYS A 59 -10.83 -0.82 -5.76
C LYS A 59 -10.08 -1.57 -6.86
N VAL A 60 -9.08 -2.37 -6.49
CA VAL A 60 -8.34 -3.22 -7.43
C VAL A 60 -9.24 -4.32 -8.00
N LEU A 61 -10.06 -4.95 -7.16
CA LEU A 61 -10.97 -6.03 -7.59
C LEU A 61 -12.15 -5.52 -8.43
N SER A 62 -12.60 -4.28 -8.24
CA SER A 62 -13.72 -3.69 -8.99
C SER A 62 -13.35 -3.17 -10.38
N ARG A 63 -12.05 -3.11 -10.72
CA ARG A 63 -11.54 -2.65 -12.03
C ARG A 63 -11.57 -3.74 -13.12
N LYS A 64 -12.32 -4.83 -12.91
CA LYS A 64 -12.50 -5.91 -13.89
C LYS A 64 -13.50 -5.54 -14.97
#